data_AF-A0A330M871-F1
#
_entry.id   AF-A0A330M871-F1
#
_cell.length_a   1.000
_cell.length_b   1.000
_cell.length_c   1.000
_cell.angle_alpha   90.00
_cell.angle_beta   90.00
_cell.angle_gamma   90.00
#
_symmetry.space_group_name_H-M   'P 1'
#
loop_
_entity.id
_entity.type
_entity.pdbx_description
1 polymer ?
#
loop_
_entity_poly.entity_id
_entity_poly.type
_entity_poly.pdbx_seq_one_letter_code
_entity_poly.pdbx_strand_id
1 'polypeptide(L)'
;MVKTERMLALIDYLRKMDKLNREFTNKDASSATGYPTGSISKYLNEKLNGVYVSKQARGVWLCKGIDKLSNDEFVRLMSQSLQAKELTTEEKMYTKLIDRSLDAFTLALEVYNRPSLRNRVEAFTIMIINAWELLLKAEILKTLGYDKVFKKNGKSISVSDAVALRIQENDDVRKNLSNLIVLRDQAIHLLIPELQSRLSRLFQASVLNYQDRYLKQMGNSPLAGQSVGMLSLIIDGPEPEIAIIKENYGLQTAIEVESFLEKFNLESKNSSDNFSISIDYNLTLTRKKHKSDLNLSVGDSGENAIIIREAKDLNISHPFHTEEARALISKKAGKLNQHEFQAILYKHNVKGKRHEFHDFTDRHRYSQKFVDWVVLNLNQPDWLDKAKKQYKSR
;
A
#
# COMPACT_ATOMS: atom_id res chain seq x y z
N MET A 1 23.30 28.21 -11.14
CA MET A 1 22.73 26.87 -11.39
C MET A 1 23.76 25.77 -11.19
N VAL A 2 24.81 25.67 -12.02
CA VAL A 2 25.79 24.56 -11.98
C VAL A 2 26.44 24.30 -10.61
N LYS A 3 26.79 25.35 -9.84
CA LYS A 3 27.40 25.19 -8.51
C LYS A 3 26.43 24.58 -7.49
N THR A 4 25.17 25.00 -7.50
CA THR A 4 24.11 24.51 -6.60
C THR A 4 23.75 23.08 -6.93
N GLU A 5 23.61 22.74 -8.22
CA GLU A 5 23.34 21.37 -8.68
C GLU A 5 24.43 20.39 -8.24
N ARG A 6 25.71 20.77 -8.39
CA ARG A 6 26.82 19.94 -7.91
C ARG A 6 26.80 19.76 -6.40
N MET A 7 26.44 20.80 -5.63
CA MET A 7 26.28 20.68 -4.17
C MET A 7 25.16 19.70 -3.79
N LEU A 8 24.02 19.75 -4.50
CA LEU A 8 22.93 18.80 -4.30
C LEU A 8 23.36 17.37 -4.62
N ALA A 9 24.07 17.15 -5.74
CA ALA A 9 24.63 15.85 -6.08
C ALA A 9 25.61 15.34 -5.01
N LEU A 10 26.39 16.23 -4.40
CA LEU A 10 27.31 15.87 -3.33
C LEU A 10 26.59 15.42 -2.06
N ILE A 11 25.58 16.15 -1.59
CA ILE A 11 24.83 15.71 -0.40
C ILE A 11 24.07 14.41 -0.67
N ASP A 12 23.48 14.23 -1.85
CA ASP A 12 22.77 12.99 -2.19
C ASP A 12 23.71 11.78 -2.22
N TYR A 13 24.92 11.95 -2.75
CA TYR A 13 25.96 10.92 -2.69
C TYR A 13 26.35 10.60 -1.24
N LEU A 14 26.56 11.61 -0.40
CA LEU A 14 26.94 11.42 1.00
C LEU A 14 25.84 10.75 1.83
N ARG A 15 24.57 11.12 1.62
CA ARG A 15 23.40 10.46 2.22
C ARG A 15 23.32 8.99 1.81
N LYS A 16 23.58 8.68 0.54
CA LYS A 16 23.64 7.28 0.07
C LYS A 16 24.72 6.47 0.79
N MET A 17 25.90 7.06 1.03
CA MET A 17 26.98 6.38 1.76
C MET A 17 26.64 6.19 3.24
N ASP A 18 25.98 7.17 3.88
CA ASP A 18 25.49 7.09 5.27
C ASP A 18 24.47 5.95 5.44
N LYS A 19 23.44 5.89 4.58
CA LYS A 19 22.41 4.84 4.61
C LYS A 19 22.97 3.43 4.41
N LEU A 20 23.97 3.29 3.54
CA LEU A 20 24.62 2.01 3.29
C LEU A 20 25.70 1.66 4.32
N ASN A 21 26.02 2.59 5.24
CA ASN A 21 27.13 2.52 6.17
C ASN A 21 28.44 2.10 5.47
N ARG A 22 28.70 2.69 4.29
CA ARG A 22 29.86 2.37 3.45
C ARG A 22 30.90 3.47 3.50
N GLU A 23 32.15 3.03 3.52
CA GLU A 23 33.30 3.91 3.34
C GLU A 23 33.43 4.35 1.88
N PHE A 24 33.95 5.55 1.66
CA PHE A 24 34.20 6.10 0.34
C PHE A 24 35.49 6.91 0.27
N THR A 25 36.04 7.07 -0.93
CA THR A 25 37.22 7.90 -1.18
C THR A 25 36.88 9.22 -1.86
N ASN A 26 37.83 10.17 -1.84
CA ASN A 26 37.67 11.45 -2.55
C ASN A 26 37.52 11.26 -4.06
N LYS A 27 38.08 10.18 -4.63
CA LYS A 27 37.95 9.86 -6.07
C LYS A 27 36.54 9.38 -6.38
N ASP A 28 35.98 8.50 -5.54
CA ASP A 28 34.63 7.96 -5.74
C ASP A 28 33.57 9.09 -5.69
N ALA A 29 33.70 9.97 -4.69
CA ALA A 29 32.85 11.14 -4.57
C ALA A 29 33.01 12.11 -5.75
N SER A 30 34.23 12.27 -6.29
CA SER A 30 34.50 13.12 -7.46
C SER A 30 33.82 12.58 -8.71
N SER A 31 33.97 11.28 -8.97
CA SER A 31 33.34 10.59 -10.10
C SER A 31 31.81 10.64 -10.04
N ALA A 32 31.22 10.55 -8.84
CA ALA A 32 29.78 10.56 -8.67
C ALA A 32 29.13 11.95 -8.76
N THR A 33 29.86 13.02 -8.43
CA THR A 33 29.27 14.36 -8.21
C THR A 33 29.73 15.40 -9.24
N GLY A 34 30.77 15.11 -10.03
CA GLY A 34 31.35 16.04 -11.00
C GLY A 34 32.18 17.16 -10.37
N TYR A 35 32.45 17.12 -9.06
CA TYR A 35 33.39 18.03 -8.41
C TYR A 35 34.84 17.57 -8.60
N PRO A 36 35.81 18.50 -8.75
CA PRO A 36 37.21 18.17 -8.67
C PRO A 36 37.56 17.57 -7.31
N THR A 37 38.42 16.54 -7.31
CA THR A 37 38.92 15.85 -6.10
C THR A 37 39.48 16.82 -5.05
N GLY A 38 40.15 17.89 -5.48
CA GLY A 38 40.66 18.93 -4.59
C GLY A 38 39.57 19.69 -3.82
N SER A 39 38.46 20.03 -4.49
CA SER A 39 37.32 20.71 -3.85
C SER A 39 36.62 19.82 -2.83
N ILE A 40 36.41 18.55 -3.17
CA ILE A 40 35.85 17.55 -2.24
C ILE A 40 36.76 17.37 -1.04
N SER A 41 38.07 17.25 -1.27
CA SER A 41 39.06 17.13 -0.18
C SER A 41 38.97 18.33 0.77
N LYS A 42 38.83 19.55 0.23
CA LYS A 42 38.66 20.76 1.03
C LYS A 42 37.36 20.71 1.85
N TYR A 43 36.24 20.39 1.21
CA TYR A 43 34.92 20.29 1.85
C TYR A 43 34.86 19.25 2.96
N LEU A 44 35.40 18.06 2.71
CA LEU A 44 35.44 17.00 3.70
C LEU A 44 36.33 17.40 4.88
N ASN A 45 37.56 17.87 4.65
CA ASN A 45 38.48 18.21 5.74
C ASN A 45 38.06 19.44 6.55
N GLU A 46 37.61 20.52 5.89
CA GLU A 46 37.39 21.82 6.55
C GLU A 46 35.96 21.99 7.08
N LYS A 47 34.95 21.36 6.46
CA LYS A 47 33.53 21.66 6.76
C LYS A 47 32.75 20.49 7.34
N LEU A 48 33.07 19.27 6.93
CA LEU A 48 32.25 18.09 7.26
C LEU A 48 32.93 17.15 8.26
N ASN A 49 34.27 17.18 8.35
CA ASN A 49 35.05 16.31 9.23
C ASN A 49 34.72 16.58 10.70
N GLY A 50 34.50 15.51 11.46
CA GLY A 50 34.20 15.56 12.90
C GLY A 50 32.73 15.86 13.23
N VAL A 51 31.93 16.34 12.27
CA VAL A 51 30.50 16.63 12.48
C VAL A 51 29.62 15.60 11.77
N TYR A 52 29.74 15.49 10.44
CA TYR A 52 28.91 14.60 9.62
C TYR A 52 29.72 13.51 8.90
N VAL A 53 31.05 13.68 8.84
CA VAL A 53 31.97 12.73 8.21
C VAL A 53 33.14 12.49 9.15
N SER A 54 33.62 11.25 9.22
CA SER A 54 34.76 10.83 10.04
C SER A 54 35.83 10.19 9.16
N LYS A 55 37.10 10.49 9.46
CA LYS A 55 38.24 9.94 8.74
C LYS A 55 38.63 8.58 9.33
N GLN A 56 38.54 7.52 8.53
CA GLN A 56 38.91 6.15 8.95
C GLN A 56 40.37 5.84 8.60
N ALA A 57 40.81 6.26 7.42
CA ALA A 57 42.19 6.13 6.96
C ALA A 57 42.59 7.30 6.05
N ARG A 58 43.80 7.26 5.49
CA ARG A 58 44.28 8.32 4.59
C ARG A 58 43.42 8.35 3.31
N GLY A 59 42.52 9.33 3.24
CA GLY A 59 41.63 9.54 2.09
C GLY A 59 40.39 8.65 2.06
N VAL A 60 40.10 7.97 3.18
CA VAL A 60 38.92 7.11 3.37
C VAL A 60 38.03 7.73 4.44
N TRP A 61 36.75 7.86 4.12
CA TRP A 61 35.77 8.59 4.90
C TRP A 61 34.52 7.74 5.16
N LEU A 62 33.89 7.98 6.30
CA LEU A 62 32.62 7.39 6.69
C LEU A 62 31.66 8.51 7.10
N CYS A 63 30.48 8.55 6.47
CA CYS A 63 29.39 9.45 6.86
C CYS A 63 28.70 8.94 8.13
N LYS A 64 28.32 9.87 9.02
CA LYS A 64 27.40 9.60 10.13
C LYS A 64 26.48 10.80 10.34
N GLY A 65 25.18 10.60 10.14
CA GLY A 65 24.15 11.58 10.48
C GLY A 65 24.00 12.72 9.48
N ILE A 66 24.54 12.59 8.26
CA ILE A 66 24.36 13.58 7.20
C ILE A 66 22.92 13.56 6.65
N ASP A 67 22.22 12.43 6.84
CA ASP A 67 20.79 12.29 6.53
C ASP A 67 19.89 13.29 7.27
N LYS A 68 20.33 13.83 8.42
CA LYS A 68 19.58 14.83 9.18
C LYS A 68 19.59 16.20 8.53
N LEU A 69 20.62 16.50 7.73
CA LEU A 69 20.85 17.83 7.18
C LEU A 69 19.98 18.07 5.96
N SER A 70 19.26 19.18 5.89
CA SER A 70 18.50 19.57 4.70
C SER A 70 19.39 20.12 3.59
N ASN A 71 18.85 20.18 2.37
CA ASN A 71 19.54 20.74 1.21
C ASN A 71 19.93 22.21 1.43
N ASP A 72 19.02 23.01 1.96
CA ASP A 72 19.25 24.44 2.19
C ASP A 72 20.30 24.66 3.29
N GLU A 73 20.28 23.87 4.37
CA GLU A 73 21.31 23.91 5.42
C GLU A 73 22.68 23.47 4.91
N PHE A 74 22.73 22.41 4.09
CA PHE A 74 23.99 21.98 3.47
C PHE A 74 24.56 23.06 2.57
N VAL A 75 23.75 23.67 1.69
CA VAL A 75 24.21 24.76 0.83
C VAL A 75 24.74 25.93 1.67
N ARG A 76 24.09 26.27 2.79
CA ARG A 76 24.58 27.30 3.73
C ARG A 76 25.92 26.89 4.36
N LEU A 77 26.04 25.66 4.86
CA LEU A 77 27.29 25.13 5.41
C LEU A 77 28.43 25.19 4.38
N MET A 78 28.13 24.89 3.11
CA MET A 78 29.11 24.86 2.02
C MET A 78 29.45 26.26 1.46
N SER A 79 28.65 27.30 1.73
CA SER A 79 28.94 28.67 1.32
C SER A 79 30.20 29.24 2.00
N GLN A 80 30.95 30.09 1.28
CA GLN A 80 32.21 30.67 1.76
C GLN A 80 32.02 31.98 2.55
N SER A 81 30.82 32.58 2.55
CA SER A 81 30.58 33.82 3.30
C SER A 81 30.37 33.52 4.78
N LEU A 82 31.34 33.93 5.61
CA LEU A 82 31.24 33.92 7.07
C LEU A 82 30.28 34.97 7.62
N GLN A 83 29.88 35.96 6.81
CA GLN A 83 28.75 36.83 7.14
C GLN A 83 27.47 35.98 7.07
N ALA A 84 26.86 35.76 8.23
CA ALA A 84 25.50 35.23 8.31
C ALA A 84 24.61 36.11 7.44
N LYS A 85 24.19 35.59 6.28
CA LYS A 85 23.19 36.26 5.45
C LYS A 85 21.97 36.43 6.34
N GLU A 86 21.58 37.67 6.64
CA GLU A 86 20.33 37.92 7.33
C GLU A 86 19.21 37.32 6.47
N LEU A 87 18.51 36.34 7.04
CA LEU A 87 17.37 35.71 6.38
C LEU A 87 16.31 36.78 6.14
N THR A 88 15.77 36.81 4.92
CA THR A 88 14.63 37.67 4.63
C THR A 88 13.45 37.26 5.51
N THR A 89 12.49 38.18 5.72
CA THR A 89 11.27 37.87 6.47
C THR A 89 10.54 36.64 5.91
N GLU A 90 10.54 36.49 4.58
CA GLU A 90 9.96 35.33 3.89
C GLU A 90 10.75 34.04 4.15
N GLU A 91 12.09 34.08 4.09
CA GLU A 91 12.94 32.91 4.39
C GLU A 91 12.79 32.47 5.85
N LYS A 92 12.66 33.43 6.79
CA LYS A 92 12.37 33.16 8.20
C LYS A 92 11.00 32.49 8.37
N MET A 93 9.98 33.05 7.72
CA MET A 93 8.62 32.52 7.79
C MET A 93 8.53 31.13 7.17
N TYR A 94 9.17 30.92 6.02
CA TYR A 94 9.29 29.61 5.38
C TYR A 94 9.87 28.57 6.34
N THR A 95 11.02 28.89 6.95
CA THR A 95 11.68 27.98 7.90
C THR A 95 10.75 27.66 9.08
N LYS A 96 10.10 28.67 9.66
CA LYS A 96 9.15 28.48 10.77
C LYS A 96 7.91 27.66 10.40
N LEU A 97 7.40 27.79 9.18
CA LEU A 97 6.28 26.97 8.70
C LEU A 97 6.70 25.51 8.53
N ILE A 98 7.87 25.24 7.96
CA ILE A 98 8.41 23.89 7.81
C ILE A 98 8.67 23.24 9.17
N ASP A 99 9.34 23.93 10.09
CA ASP A 99 9.63 23.41 11.44
C ASP A 99 8.33 23.02 12.16
N ARG A 100 7.34 23.93 12.17
CA ARG A 100 6.04 23.67 12.81
C ARG A 100 5.23 22.60 12.09
N SER A 101 5.37 22.49 10.78
CA SER A 101 4.75 21.41 10.00
C SER A 101 5.32 20.06 10.44
N LEU A 102 6.64 19.98 10.59
CA LEU A 102 7.32 18.77 11.04
C LEU A 102 6.96 18.40 12.49
N ASP A 103 6.88 19.38 13.39
CA ASP A 103 6.44 19.17 14.78
C ASP A 103 5.00 18.62 14.82
N ALA A 104 4.10 19.21 14.03
CA ALA A 104 2.71 18.75 13.93
C ALA A 104 2.62 17.33 13.36
N PHE A 105 3.42 17.01 12.35
CA PHE A 105 3.51 15.68 11.76
C PHE A 105 3.99 14.65 12.78
N THR A 106 5.08 14.97 13.48
CA THR A 106 5.67 14.10 14.52
C THR A 106 4.67 13.85 15.65
N LEU A 107 4.00 14.91 16.12
CA LEU A 107 2.95 14.80 17.13
C LEU A 107 1.76 13.96 16.66
N ALA A 108 1.35 14.07 15.39
CA ALA A 108 0.31 13.22 14.83
C ALA A 108 0.69 11.74 14.98
N LEU A 109 1.89 11.35 14.57
CA LEU A 109 2.38 9.97 14.68
C LEU A 109 2.43 9.49 16.13
N GLU A 110 2.96 10.31 17.05
CA GLU A 110 3.02 9.95 18.47
C GLU A 110 1.64 9.73 19.08
N VAL A 111 0.69 10.61 18.77
CA VAL A 111 -0.68 10.54 19.26
C VAL A 111 -1.38 9.28 18.76
N TYR A 112 -1.23 8.96 17.47
CA TYR A 112 -1.81 7.75 16.90
C TYR A 112 -1.21 6.47 17.51
N ASN A 113 0.11 6.48 17.74
CA ASN A 113 0.84 5.38 18.34
C ASN A 113 0.61 5.21 19.86
N ARG A 114 -0.23 6.03 20.50
CA ARG A 114 -0.65 5.86 21.90
C ARG A 114 -2.00 5.11 21.98
N PRO A 115 -2.01 3.78 22.13
CA PRO A 115 -3.25 2.99 22.10
C PRO A 115 -4.20 3.28 23.27
N SER A 116 -3.69 3.80 24.40
CA SER A 116 -4.51 4.18 25.55
C SER A 116 -5.35 5.44 25.31
N LEU A 117 -5.09 6.20 24.24
CA LEU A 117 -5.78 7.44 23.94
C LEU A 117 -7.04 7.18 23.12
N ARG A 118 -8.21 7.38 23.72
CA ARG A 118 -9.52 7.08 23.10
C ARG A 118 -9.79 7.91 21.85
N ASN A 119 -9.43 9.19 21.86
CA ASN A 119 -9.61 10.10 20.73
C ASN A 119 -8.37 10.19 19.83
N ARG A 120 -7.51 9.15 19.79
CA ARG A 120 -6.28 9.18 18.99
C ARG A 120 -6.52 9.41 17.50
N VAL A 121 -7.64 8.91 16.97
CA VAL A 121 -8.00 9.02 15.55
C VAL A 121 -8.38 10.47 15.20
N GLU A 122 -9.20 11.10 16.04
CA GLU A 122 -9.53 12.53 15.96
C GLU A 122 -8.28 13.41 16.05
N ALA A 123 -7.50 13.22 17.11
CA ALA A 123 -6.32 14.01 17.36
C ALA A 123 -5.26 13.83 16.26
N PHE A 124 -5.08 12.61 15.74
CA PHE A 124 -4.25 12.36 14.56
C PHE A 124 -4.75 13.16 13.35
N THR A 125 -6.05 13.10 13.05
CA THR A 125 -6.66 13.75 11.87
C THR A 125 -6.49 15.27 11.90
N ILE A 126 -6.66 15.88 13.07
CA ILE A 126 -6.43 17.33 13.25
C ILE A 126 -4.95 17.67 13.01
N MET A 127 -4.04 16.92 13.63
CA MET A 127 -2.60 17.21 13.58
C MET A 127 -2.00 16.95 12.19
N ILE A 128 -2.40 15.88 11.50
CA ILE A 128 -1.91 15.57 10.16
C ILE A 128 -2.38 16.61 9.13
N ILE A 129 -3.62 17.09 9.24
CA ILE A 129 -4.12 18.18 8.39
C ILE A 129 -3.39 19.49 8.67
N ASN A 130 -3.14 19.82 9.94
CA ASN A 130 -2.34 21.00 10.29
C ASN A 130 -0.91 20.90 9.74
N ALA A 131 -0.28 19.71 9.83
CA ALA A 131 1.03 19.48 9.24
C ALA A 131 1.03 19.75 7.72
N TRP A 132 0.06 19.17 6.99
CA TRP A 132 -0.12 19.40 5.57
C TRP A 132 -0.38 20.86 5.23
N GLU A 133 -1.25 21.55 5.98
CA GLU A 133 -1.56 22.96 5.77
C GLU A 133 -0.30 23.83 5.86
N LEU A 134 0.53 23.62 6.88
CA LEU A 134 1.77 24.37 7.08
C LEU A 134 2.82 24.05 6.00
N LEU A 135 2.94 22.78 5.58
CA LEU A 135 3.85 22.38 4.51
C LEU A 135 3.47 23.05 3.18
N LEU A 136 2.19 22.96 2.80
CA LEU A 136 1.70 23.54 1.55
C LEU A 136 1.81 25.06 1.55
N LYS A 137 1.55 25.72 2.69
CA LYS A 137 1.79 27.17 2.83
C LYS A 137 3.27 27.52 2.65
N ALA A 138 4.18 26.73 3.21
CA ALA A 138 5.62 26.94 3.00
C ALA A 138 6.03 26.75 1.54
N GLU A 139 5.50 25.73 0.86
CA GLU A 139 5.73 25.52 -0.57
C GLU A 139 5.23 26.71 -1.39
N ILE A 140 3.99 27.14 -1.16
CA ILE A 140 3.38 28.29 -1.85
C ILE A 140 4.18 29.56 -1.58
N LEU A 141 4.63 29.79 -0.34
CA LEU A 141 5.45 30.93 0.01
C LEU A 141 6.75 30.95 -0.81
N LYS A 142 7.41 29.79 -0.97
CA LYS A 142 8.66 29.66 -1.73
C LYS A 142 8.45 29.83 -3.24
N THR A 143 7.31 29.39 -3.79
CA THR A 143 7.08 29.38 -5.25
C THR A 143 6.29 30.57 -5.78
N LEU A 144 5.29 31.06 -5.03
CA LEU A 144 4.34 32.10 -5.46
C LEU A 144 4.43 33.38 -4.61
N GLY A 145 5.19 33.37 -3.51
CA GLY A 145 5.44 34.55 -2.68
C GLY A 145 4.41 34.81 -1.58
N TYR A 146 4.70 35.83 -0.76
CA TYR A 146 3.97 36.14 0.47
C TYR A 146 2.48 36.43 0.27
N ASP A 147 2.14 37.20 -0.78
CA ASP A 147 0.77 37.67 -1.05
C ASP A 147 -0.24 36.54 -1.35
N LYS A 148 0.25 35.37 -1.79
CA LYS A 148 -0.60 34.21 -2.04
C LYS A 148 -0.91 33.42 -0.77
N VAL A 149 -0.10 33.54 0.27
CA VAL A 149 -0.30 32.83 1.54
C VAL A 149 -1.05 33.71 2.54
N PHE A 150 -0.70 35.00 2.63
CA PHE A 150 -1.23 35.94 3.60
C PHE A 150 -2.13 36.97 2.93
N LYS A 151 -3.42 36.92 3.27
CA LYS A 151 -4.42 37.88 2.83
C LYS A 151 -4.21 39.21 3.57
N LYS A 152 -4.54 40.32 2.91
CA LYS A 152 -4.39 41.68 3.47
C LYS A 152 -5.13 41.93 4.79
N ASN A 153 -6.12 41.10 5.11
CA ASN A 153 -6.88 41.15 6.37
C ASN A 153 -6.19 40.41 7.54
N GLY A 154 -4.91 40.04 7.41
CA GLY A 154 -4.14 39.34 8.44
C GLY A 154 -4.43 37.84 8.53
N LYS A 155 -5.32 37.29 7.69
CA LYS A 155 -5.61 35.84 7.64
C LYS A 155 -4.71 35.15 6.63
N SER A 156 -4.37 33.89 6.87
CA SER A 156 -3.74 33.05 5.84
C SER A 156 -4.78 32.26 5.06
N ILE A 157 -4.38 31.69 3.91
CA ILE A 157 -5.21 30.76 3.13
C ILE A 157 -5.62 29.54 3.98
N SER A 158 -6.76 28.92 3.67
CA SER A 158 -7.17 27.67 4.32
C SER A 158 -6.39 26.46 3.79
N VAL A 159 -6.47 25.30 4.46
CA VAL A 159 -5.91 24.05 3.91
C VAL A 159 -6.52 23.69 2.55
N SER A 160 -7.83 23.87 2.38
CA SER A 160 -8.52 23.60 1.10
C SER A 160 -7.99 24.48 -0.02
N ASP A 161 -7.78 25.77 0.26
CA ASP A 161 -7.17 26.71 -0.70
C ASP A 161 -5.72 26.31 -1.02
N ALA A 162 -4.94 25.95 0.00
CA ALA A 162 -3.54 25.55 -0.16
C ALA A 162 -3.40 24.28 -1.02
N VAL A 163 -4.26 23.27 -0.77
CA VAL A 163 -4.34 22.04 -1.57
C VAL A 163 -4.70 22.39 -3.02
N ALA A 164 -5.68 23.27 -3.24
CA ALA A 164 -6.10 23.66 -4.58
C ALA A 164 -5.02 24.41 -5.37
N LEU A 165 -4.17 25.19 -4.69
CA LEU A 165 -3.09 25.93 -5.34
C LEU A 165 -1.89 25.05 -5.70
N ARG A 166 -1.69 23.94 -4.99
CA ARG A 166 -0.40 23.22 -5.01
C ARG A 166 -0.49 21.76 -5.46
N ILE A 167 -1.68 21.18 -5.48
CA ILE A 167 -1.92 19.79 -5.87
C ILE A 167 -2.92 19.76 -7.04
N GLN A 168 -2.60 18.97 -8.07
CA GLN A 168 -3.43 18.85 -9.27
C GLN A 168 -4.78 18.20 -8.95
N GLU A 169 -5.80 18.54 -9.74
CA GLU A 169 -7.17 18.13 -9.44
C GLU A 169 -7.41 16.63 -9.50
N ASN A 170 -6.76 15.94 -10.43
CA ASN A 170 -6.90 14.49 -10.61
C ASN A 170 -5.89 13.67 -9.80
N ASP A 171 -5.10 14.31 -8.94
CA ASP A 171 -4.10 13.62 -8.12
C ASP A 171 -4.79 12.87 -6.97
N ASP A 172 -4.45 11.60 -6.78
CA ASP A 172 -4.96 10.78 -5.69
C ASP A 172 -4.54 11.32 -4.31
N VAL A 173 -3.40 12.02 -4.22
CA VAL A 173 -3.01 12.75 -3.01
C VAL A 173 -4.02 13.84 -2.67
N ARG A 174 -4.58 14.51 -3.68
CA ARG A 174 -5.63 15.53 -3.47
C ARG A 174 -6.89 14.88 -2.91
N LYS A 175 -7.32 13.75 -3.48
CA LYS A 175 -8.50 13.01 -3.01
C LYS A 175 -8.32 12.53 -1.56
N ASN A 176 -7.12 12.06 -1.21
CA ASN A 176 -6.79 11.66 0.17
C ASN A 176 -6.97 12.85 1.13
N LEU A 177 -6.34 13.98 0.81
CA LEU A 177 -6.42 15.19 1.63
C LEU A 177 -7.83 15.77 1.70
N SER A 178 -8.56 15.79 0.59
CA SER A 178 -9.95 16.25 0.56
C SER A 178 -10.84 15.43 1.49
N ASN A 179 -10.70 14.10 1.50
CA ASN A 179 -11.44 13.25 2.45
C ASN A 179 -11.04 13.54 3.91
N LEU A 180 -9.75 13.68 4.20
CA LEU A 180 -9.29 14.02 5.55
C LEU A 180 -9.75 15.40 6.02
N ILE A 181 -9.82 16.39 5.12
CA ILE A 181 -10.35 17.72 5.41
C ILE A 181 -11.84 17.63 5.75
N VAL A 182 -12.63 16.87 4.96
CA VAL A 182 -14.06 16.65 5.25
C VAL A 182 -14.24 15.96 6.60
N LEU A 183 -13.44 14.93 6.90
CA LEU A 183 -13.44 14.25 8.19
C LEU A 183 -13.11 15.21 9.34
N ARG A 184 -12.15 16.12 9.17
CA ARG A 184 -11.82 17.13 10.18
C ARG A 184 -12.95 18.16 10.37
N ASP A 185 -13.51 18.67 9.28
CA ASP A 185 -14.38 19.84 9.29
C ASP A 185 -15.86 19.54 9.52
N GLN A 186 -16.32 18.42 8.97
CA GLN A 186 -17.75 18.12 8.85
C GLN A 186 -18.14 16.83 9.56
N ALA A 187 -17.19 15.90 9.70
CA ALA A 187 -17.47 14.53 10.13
C ALA A 187 -16.53 14.08 11.26
N ILE A 188 -16.14 15.00 12.15
CA ILE A 188 -15.22 14.68 13.25
C ILE A 188 -15.84 13.69 14.23
N HIS A 189 -17.17 13.73 14.38
CA HIS A 189 -17.95 12.77 15.17
C HIS A 189 -17.96 11.36 14.57
N LEU A 190 -17.55 11.19 13.30
CA LEU A 190 -17.41 9.88 12.64
C LEU A 190 -16.03 9.25 12.88
N LEU A 191 -15.10 9.92 13.58
CA LEU A 191 -13.77 9.38 13.88
C LEU A 191 -13.80 8.41 15.08
N ILE A 192 -14.75 7.48 15.05
CA ILE A 192 -15.01 6.47 16.07
C ILE A 192 -14.03 5.28 15.98
N PRO A 193 -13.78 4.56 17.09
CA PRO A 193 -12.88 3.40 17.11
C PRO A 193 -13.23 2.30 16.10
N GLU A 194 -14.51 2.05 15.86
CA GLU A 194 -15.02 1.01 14.95
C GLU A 194 -14.60 1.25 13.49
N LEU A 195 -14.40 2.51 13.09
CA LEU A 195 -13.94 2.85 11.75
C LEU A 195 -12.42 2.93 11.62
N GLN A 196 -11.70 2.72 12.72
CA GLN A 196 -10.25 2.87 12.73
C GLN A 196 -9.55 1.97 11.69
N SER A 197 -10.02 0.72 11.50
CA SER A 197 -9.43 -0.21 10.53
C SER A 197 -9.48 0.37 9.10
N ARG A 198 -10.62 0.95 8.71
CA ARG A 198 -10.81 1.60 7.41
C ARG A 198 -10.07 2.93 7.29
N LEU A 199 -10.19 3.80 8.28
CA LEU A 199 -9.54 5.11 8.30
C LEU A 199 -8.01 5.01 8.35
N SER A 200 -7.47 3.96 8.98
CA SER A 200 -6.01 3.74 9.05
C SER A 200 -5.37 3.67 7.66
N ARG A 201 -6.06 3.11 6.65
CA ARG A 201 -5.56 3.02 5.27
C ARG A 201 -5.40 4.39 4.63
N LEU A 202 -6.36 5.29 4.89
CA LEU A 202 -6.33 6.68 4.45
C LEU A 202 -5.22 7.46 5.16
N PHE A 203 -5.06 7.24 6.47
CA PHE A 203 -4.03 7.89 7.29
C PHE A 203 -2.61 7.47 6.88
N GLN A 204 -2.39 6.18 6.64
CA GLN A 204 -1.08 5.70 6.22
C GLN A 204 -0.69 6.26 4.86
N ALA A 205 -1.61 6.29 3.89
CA ALA A 205 -1.37 6.93 2.60
C ALA A 205 -1.01 8.41 2.78
N SER A 206 -1.74 9.14 3.64
CA SER A 206 -1.45 10.55 3.93
C SER A 206 -0.06 10.76 4.54
N VAL A 207 0.36 9.88 5.45
CA VAL A 207 1.69 9.92 6.07
C VAL A 207 2.79 9.67 5.05
N LEU A 208 2.65 8.65 4.19
CA LEU A 208 3.63 8.37 3.14
C LEU A 208 3.73 9.51 2.12
N ASN A 209 2.58 10.05 1.70
CA ASN A 209 2.52 11.20 0.81
C ASN A 209 3.19 12.44 1.41
N TYR A 210 2.98 12.68 2.71
CA TYR A 210 3.62 13.79 3.42
C TYR A 210 5.13 13.60 3.45
N GLN A 211 5.60 12.39 3.77
CA GLN A 211 7.03 12.08 3.81
C GLN A 211 7.70 12.28 2.45
N ASP A 212 7.10 11.78 1.37
CA ASP A 212 7.61 11.95 0.01
C ASP A 212 7.68 13.43 -0.38
N ARG A 213 6.63 14.21 -0.08
CA ARG A 213 6.60 15.63 -0.41
C ARG A 213 7.57 16.46 0.43
N TYR A 214 7.67 16.20 1.73
CA TYR A 214 8.67 16.81 2.61
C TYR A 214 10.09 16.49 2.11
N LEU A 215 10.36 15.23 1.76
CA LEU A 215 11.65 14.80 1.21
C LEU A 215 11.98 15.53 -0.09
N LYS A 216 11.02 15.71 -1.00
CA LYS A 216 11.21 16.48 -2.23
C LYS A 216 11.52 17.96 -1.95
N GLN A 217 10.92 18.52 -0.90
CA GLN A 217 11.08 19.93 -0.55
C GLN A 217 12.41 20.21 0.18
N MET A 218 12.79 19.34 1.12
CA MET A 218 13.94 19.56 2.03
C MET A 218 15.17 18.71 1.68
N GLY A 219 14.99 17.62 0.94
CA GLY A 219 16.04 16.65 0.56
C GLY A 219 16.35 15.60 1.63
N ASN A 220 15.90 15.79 2.86
CA ASN A 220 16.01 14.83 3.95
C ASN A 220 14.64 14.26 4.34
N SER A 221 14.64 13.09 4.97
CA SER A 221 13.40 12.50 5.51
C SER A 221 12.93 13.34 6.72
N PRO A 222 11.62 13.57 6.89
CA PRO A 222 11.10 14.30 8.05
C PRO A 222 11.47 13.60 9.37
N LEU A 223 11.56 12.28 9.38
CA LEU A 223 11.91 11.50 10.58
C LEU A 223 13.42 11.22 10.69
N ALA A 224 14.25 11.86 9.87
CA ALA A 224 15.70 11.64 9.89
C ALA A 224 16.28 11.99 11.27
N GLY A 225 16.75 10.96 11.99
CA GLY A 225 17.33 11.12 13.32
C GLY A 225 16.33 11.19 14.46
N GLN A 226 15.04 10.96 14.22
CA GLN A 226 14.03 10.78 15.26
C GLN A 226 13.81 9.30 15.56
N SER A 227 13.46 8.97 16.80
CA SER A 227 13.10 7.61 17.24
C SER A 227 11.62 7.29 17.04
N VAL A 228 10.87 8.17 16.38
CA VAL A 228 9.44 7.96 16.12
C VAL A 228 9.30 6.90 15.04
N GLY A 229 8.80 5.72 15.43
CA GLY A 229 8.44 4.68 14.47
C GLY A 229 7.35 5.18 13.52
N MET A 230 7.36 4.69 12.28
CA MET A 230 6.23 4.88 11.36
C MET A 230 4.92 4.47 12.06
N LEU A 231 3.77 4.99 11.59
CA LEU A 231 2.45 4.59 12.11
C LEU A 231 2.45 3.09 12.38
N SER A 232 2.23 2.69 13.64
CA SER A 232 2.11 1.28 13.98
C SER A 232 0.95 0.76 13.14
N LEU A 233 1.28 -0.09 12.18
CA LEU A 233 0.38 -0.72 11.25
C LEU A 233 -0.60 -1.61 12.03
N ILE A 234 -1.61 -0.99 12.66
CA ILE A 234 -2.78 -1.71 13.17
C ILE A 234 -3.64 -1.98 11.94
N ILE A 235 -3.23 -2.99 11.17
CA ILE A 235 -3.82 -3.38 9.89
C ILE A 235 -5.08 -4.23 10.10
N ASP A 236 -5.18 -4.98 11.20
CA ASP A 236 -6.30 -5.88 11.46
C ASP A 236 -7.11 -5.39 12.66
N GLY A 237 -8.11 -4.54 12.38
CA GLY A 237 -9.29 -4.42 13.22
C GLY A 237 -10.46 -5.13 12.54
N PRO A 238 -11.47 -5.58 13.30
CA PRO A 238 -12.68 -6.14 12.70
C PRO A 238 -13.30 -5.15 11.70
N GLU A 239 -13.98 -5.70 10.70
CA GLU A 239 -14.77 -4.89 9.78
C GLU A 239 -15.86 -4.14 10.57
N PRO A 240 -16.11 -2.85 10.27
CA PRO A 240 -17.11 -2.08 10.98
C PRO A 240 -18.50 -2.68 10.77
N GLU A 241 -19.12 -3.14 11.86
CA GLU A 241 -20.49 -3.63 11.84
C GLU A 241 -21.49 -2.50 12.10
N ILE A 242 -22.29 -2.16 11.10
CA ILE A 242 -23.30 -1.08 11.19
C ILE A 242 -24.30 -1.32 12.33
N ALA A 243 -24.58 -2.58 12.67
CA ALA A 243 -25.45 -2.93 13.79
C ALA A 243 -24.88 -2.45 15.14
N ILE A 244 -23.58 -2.67 15.39
CA ILE A 244 -22.89 -2.24 16.61
C ILE A 244 -22.87 -0.70 16.67
N ILE A 245 -22.58 -0.05 15.55
CA ILE A 245 -22.55 1.42 15.47
C ILE A 245 -23.93 2.00 15.76
N LYS A 246 -25.00 1.39 15.24
CA LYS A 246 -26.38 1.80 15.50
C LYS A 246 -26.75 1.64 16.98
N GLU A 247 -26.29 0.59 17.64
CA GLU A 247 -26.53 0.35 19.06
C GLU A 247 -25.81 1.38 19.94
N ASN A 248 -24.54 1.65 19.64
CA ASN A 248 -23.68 2.52 20.46
C ASN A 248 -23.90 4.03 20.20
N TYR A 249 -24.18 4.42 18.96
CA TYR A 249 -24.19 5.82 18.50
C TYR A 249 -25.54 6.27 17.93
N GLY A 250 -26.49 5.34 17.71
CA GLY A 250 -27.82 5.63 17.20
C GLY A 250 -27.96 5.52 15.69
N LEU A 251 -29.22 5.61 15.23
CA LEU A 251 -29.60 5.36 13.84
C LEU A 251 -29.03 6.39 12.86
N GLN A 252 -28.98 7.66 13.23
CA GLN A 252 -28.51 8.72 12.34
C GLN A 252 -27.02 8.56 12.00
N THR A 253 -26.19 8.30 13.02
CA THR A 253 -24.75 8.07 12.84
C THR A 253 -24.50 6.81 12.02
N ALA A 254 -25.27 5.75 12.24
CA ALA A 254 -25.13 4.52 11.46
C ALA A 254 -25.37 4.74 9.95
N ILE A 255 -26.38 5.53 9.58
CA ILE A 255 -26.67 5.88 8.17
C ILE A 255 -25.53 6.71 7.57
N GLU A 256 -25.02 7.68 8.33
CA GLU A 256 -23.92 8.53 7.88
C GLU A 256 -22.63 7.73 7.66
N VAL A 257 -22.32 6.81 8.59
CA VAL A 257 -21.19 5.89 8.48
C VAL A 257 -21.34 4.96 7.28
N GLU A 258 -22.52 4.39 7.07
CA GLU A 258 -22.79 3.51 5.93
C GLU A 258 -22.55 4.24 4.60
N SER A 259 -23.14 5.43 4.44
CA SER A 259 -22.93 6.30 3.27
C SER A 259 -21.46 6.66 3.05
N PHE A 260 -20.75 6.99 4.14
CA PHE A 260 -19.31 7.25 4.09
C PHE A 260 -18.52 6.03 3.61
N LEU A 261 -18.80 4.85 4.16
CA LEU A 261 -18.11 3.60 3.82
C LEU A 261 -18.36 3.18 2.37
N GLU A 262 -19.58 3.33 1.86
CA GLU A 262 -19.91 3.06 0.46
C GLU A 262 -19.09 3.96 -0.48
N LYS A 263 -19.09 5.28 -0.22
CA LYS A 263 -18.31 6.25 -0.98
C LYS A 263 -16.82 5.95 -0.90
N PHE A 264 -16.30 5.70 0.30
CA PHE A 264 -14.89 5.38 0.51
C PHE A 264 -14.47 4.11 -0.23
N ASN A 265 -15.28 3.06 -0.18
CA ASN A 265 -15.00 1.81 -0.88
C ASN A 265 -14.99 2.01 -2.41
N LEU A 266 -15.90 2.84 -2.95
CA LEU A 266 -15.92 3.17 -4.38
C LEU A 266 -14.67 3.96 -4.80
N GLU A 267 -14.27 4.95 -4.01
CA GLU A 267 -13.06 5.74 -4.27
C GLU A 267 -11.79 4.87 -4.17
N SER A 268 -11.69 4.02 -3.14
CA SER A 268 -10.53 3.14 -2.93
C SER A 268 -10.29 2.14 -4.07
N LYS A 269 -11.35 1.65 -4.71
CA LYS A 269 -11.24 0.72 -5.86
C LYS A 269 -10.75 1.39 -7.14
N ASN A 270 -10.95 2.70 -7.27
CA ASN A 270 -10.69 3.46 -8.49
C ASN A 270 -9.41 4.31 -8.40
N SER A 271 -8.67 4.22 -7.29
CA SER A 271 -7.50 5.05 -7.00
C SER A 271 -6.28 4.20 -6.67
N SER A 272 -5.09 4.82 -6.74
CA SER A 272 -3.82 4.21 -6.37
C SER A 272 -3.58 4.19 -4.85
N ASP A 273 -2.50 3.55 -4.41
CA ASP A 273 -2.08 3.52 -3.00
C ASP A 273 -1.81 4.92 -2.41
N ASN A 274 -1.62 5.94 -3.25
CA ASN A 274 -1.52 7.33 -2.81
C ASN A 274 -2.85 7.85 -2.23
N PHE A 275 -3.99 7.27 -2.59
CA PHE A 275 -5.27 7.61 -1.98
C PHE A 275 -5.48 6.85 -0.66
N SER A 276 -5.35 5.53 -0.69
CA SER A 276 -5.52 4.65 0.47
C SER A 276 -4.70 3.39 0.25
N ILE A 277 -3.97 2.94 1.27
CA ILE A 277 -3.15 1.73 1.13
C ILE A 277 -4.06 0.49 1.04
N SER A 278 -3.87 -0.29 -0.03
CA SER A 278 -4.52 -1.58 -0.22
C SER A 278 -3.90 -2.66 0.68
N ILE A 279 -4.72 -3.55 1.22
CA ILE A 279 -4.26 -4.73 1.97
C ILE A 279 -4.60 -5.94 1.12
N ASP A 280 -3.60 -6.47 0.41
CA ASP A 280 -3.73 -7.68 -0.38
C ASP A 280 -3.20 -8.87 0.42
N TYR A 281 -4.07 -9.81 0.78
CA TYR A 281 -3.68 -11.07 1.41
C TYR A 281 -3.44 -12.14 0.34
N ASN A 282 -2.19 -12.57 0.15
CA ASN A 282 -1.90 -13.70 -0.72
C ASN A 282 -2.01 -15.00 0.06
N LEU A 283 -3.16 -15.67 -0.06
CA LEU A 283 -3.38 -16.99 0.52
C LEU A 283 -2.89 -18.06 -0.46
N THR A 284 -1.82 -18.77 -0.12
CA THR A 284 -1.30 -19.85 -0.98
C THR A 284 -1.27 -21.19 -0.24
N LEU A 285 -1.77 -22.23 -0.92
CA LEU A 285 -1.70 -23.62 -0.45
C LEU A 285 -0.37 -24.21 -0.89
N THR A 286 0.59 -24.33 0.03
CA THR A 286 1.94 -24.78 -0.33
C THR A 286 2.55 -25.62 0.78
N ARG A 287 3.31 -26.64 0.37
CA ARG A 287 4.13 -27.46 1.28
C ARG A 287 5.41 -26.74 1.72
N LYS A 288 5.82 -25.65 1.05
CA LYS A 288 7.03 -24.88 1.31
C LYS A 288 6.68 -23.47 1.83
N LYS A 289 7.17 -23.11 3.01
CA LYS A 289 6.80 -21.91 3.79
C LYS A 289 7.10 -20.54 3.16
N HIS A 290 7.72 -20.45 1.99
CA HIS A 290 8.58 -19.29 1.68
C HIS A 290 7.99 -18.16 0.82
N LYS A 291 6.69 -18.14 0.48
CA LYS A 291 6.12 -17.11 -0.42
C LYS A 291 4.65 -16.72 -0.19
N SER A 292 4.12 -16.78 1.03
CA SER A 292 2.77 -16.25 1.29
C SER A 292 2.56 -15.68 2.67
N ASP A 293 1.59 -14.75 2.74
CA ASP A 293 1.14 -14.09 3.96
C ASP A 293 0.42 -15.07 4.89
N LEU A 294 -0.34 -16.01 4.31
CA LEU A 294 -0.94 -17.16 4.97
C LEU A 294 -0.50 -18.46 4.29
N ASN A 295 0.03 -19.41 5.06
CA ASN A 295 0.45 -20.74 4.59
C ASN A 295 -0.49 -21.80 5.14
N LEU A 296 -1.33 -22.40 4.28
CA LEU A 296 -2.07 -23.60 4.65
C LEU A 296 -1.22 -24.83 4.32
N SER A 297 -0.73 -25.52 5.35
CA SER A 297 0.12 -26.70 5.24
C SER A 297 -0.44 -27.88 6.04
N VAL A 298 -0.08 -29.10 5.63
CA VAL A 298 -0.48 -30.33 6.32
C VAL A 298 0.66 -30.76 7.23
N GLY A 299 0.44 -30.79 8.54
CA GLY A 299 1.41 -31.22 9.55
C GLY A 299 0.88 -31.07 10.98
N ASP A 300 1.61 -31.57 11.98
CA ASP A 300 1.18 -31.62 13.39
C ASP A 300 1.41 -30.30 14.17
N SER A 301 1.84 -29.23 13.49
CA SER A 301 2.17 -27.94 14.10
C SER A 301 1.44 -26.79 13.42
N GLY A 302 0.61 -26.05 14.17
CA GLY A 302 -0.14 -24.87 13.71
C GLY A 302 -1.52 -24.78 14.36
N GLU A 303 -2.26 -23.71 14.08
CA GLU A 303 -3.69 -23.64 14.43
C GLU A 303 -4.49 -24.55 13.50
N ASN A 304 -5.41 -25.33 14.08
CA ASN A 304 -6.24 -26.27 13.34
C ASN A 304 -7.24 -25.51 12.45
N ALA A 305 -7.00 -25.52 11.14
CA ALA A 305 -7.96 -25.00 10.16
C ALA A 305 -9.18 -25.94 10.07
N ILE A 306 -10.37 -25.40 10.28
CA ILE A 306 -11.63 -26.15 10.10
C ILE A 306 -11.97 -26.13 8.61
N ILE A 307 -11.94 -27.29 7.97
CA ILE A 307 -12.45 -27.46 6.61
C ILE A 307 -13.98 -27.46 6.70
N ILE A 308 -14.61 -26.33 6.40
CA ILE A 308 -16.06 -26.27 6.22
C ILE A 308 -16.38 -26.91 4.87
N ARG A 309 -16.86 -28.15 4.90
CA ARG A 309 -17.40 -28.82 3.71
C ARG A 309 -18.85 -28.38 3.56
N GLU A 310 -19.09 -27.44 2.66
CA GLU A 310 -20.46 -27.11 2.26
C GLU A 310 -21.07 -28.33 1.53
N ALA A 311 -22.14 -28.87 2.09
CA ALA A 311 -22.88 -29.97 1.49
C ALA A 311 -23.59 -29.46 0.23
N LYS A 312 -22.99 -29.67 -0.94
CA LYS A 312 -23.61 -29.34 -2.22
C LYS A 312 -24.76 -30.32 -2.50
N ASP A 313 -25.95 -29.79 -2.78
CA ASP A 313 -27.07 -30.62 -3.23
C ASP A 313 -26.67 -31.40 -4.50
N LEU A 314 -26.89 -32.72 -4.47
CA LEU A 314 -26.61 -33.61 -5.59
C LEU A 314 -27.48 -33.31 -6.81
N ASN A 315 -28.67 -32.75 -6.64
CA ASN A 315 -29.51 -32.34 -7.76
C ASN A 315 -28.89 -31.16 -8.53
N ILE A 316 -28.07 -30.34 -7.86
CA ILE A 316 -27.38 -29.21 -8.48
C ILE A 316 -26.02 -29.65 -9.03
N SER A 317 -25.26 -30.44 -8.28
CA SER A 317 -23.90 -30.86 -8.67
C SER A 317 -23.86 -32.00 -9.70
N HIS A 318 -24.73 -33.01 -9.54
CA HIS A 318 -24.82 -34.19 -10.40
C HIS A 318 -26.28 -34.47 -10.79
N PRO A 319 -26.88 -33.59 -11.63
CA PRO A 319 -28.30 -33.65 -11.96
C PRO A 319 -28.69 -34.90 -12.75
N PHE A 320 -27.81 -35.48 -13.57
CA PHE A 320 -28.23 -36.41 -14.62
C PHE A 320 -28.11 -37.87 -14.23
N HIS A 321 -29.13 -38.65 -14.52
CA HIS A 321 -29.05 -40.11 -14.49
C HIS A 321 -28.46 -40.71 -15.76
N THR A 322 -28.20 -42.02 -15.76
CA THR A 322 -27.55 -42.73 -16.90
C THR A 322 -28.28 -42.50 -18.23
N GLU A 323 -29.61 -42.58 -18.24
CA GLU A 323 -30.40 -42.38 -19.46
C GLU A 323 -30.40 -40.92 -19.92
N GLU A 324 -30.48 -39.98 -18.99
CA GLU A 324 -30.48 -38.54 -19.26
C GLU A 324 -29.12 -38.08 -19.78
N ALA A 325 -28.02 -38.50 -19.13
CA ALA A 325 -26.67 -38.22 -19.58
C ALA A 325 -26.44 -38.79 -20.99
N ARG A 326 -26.89 -40.02 -21.26
CA ARG A 326 -26.82 -40.64 -22.59
C ARG A 326 -27.63 -39.87 -23.63
N ALA A 327 -28.85 -39.43 -23.28
CA ALA A 327 -29.69 -38.64 -24.16
C ALA A 327 -29.07 -37.27 -24.49
N LEU A 328 -28.48 -36.60 -23.49
CA LEU A 328 -27.79 -35.32 -23.66
C LEU A 328 -26.54 -35.44 -24.53
N ILE A 329 -25.72 -36.48 -24.31
CA ILE A 329 -24.55 -36.76 -25.15
C ILE A 329 -25.01 -37.08 -26.58
N SER A 330 -26.05 -37.90 -26.73
CA SER A 330 -26.57 -38.29 -28.05
C SER A 330 -27.13 -37.10 -28.84
N LYS A 331 -27.74 -36.13 -28.15
CA LYS A 331 -28.22 -34.88 -28.74
C LYS A 331 -27.08 -33.97 -29.19
N LYS A 332 -25.94 -33.95 -28.47
CA LYS A 332 -24.81 -33.05 -28.74
C LYS A 332 -23.76 -33.61 -29.70
N ALA A 333 -23.53 -34.93 -29.72
CA ALA A 333 -22.37 -35.55 -30.42
C ALA A 333 -22.71 -36.77 -31.30
N GLY A 334 -23.99 -37.14 -31.45
CA GLY A 334 -24.43 -38.28 -32.27
C GLY A 334 -24.84 -39.51 -31.45
N LYS A 335 -25.61 -40.43 -32.07
CA LYS A 335 -26.25 -41.56 -31.38
C LYS A 335 -25.24 -42.43 -30.63
N LEU A 336 -25.34 -42.45 -29.29
CA LEU A 336 -24.52 -43.29 -28.41
C LEU A 336 -25.35 -44.47 -27.87
N ASN A 337 -24.92 -45.68 -28.17
CA ASN A 337 -25.56 -46.90 -27.67
C ASN A 337 -25.20 -47.16 -26.20
N GLN A 338 -26.06 -47.90 -25.48
CA GLN A 338 -25.83 -48.22 -24.06
C GLN A 338 -24.50 -48.96 -23.85
N HIS A 339 -24.13 -49.87 -24.75
CA HIS A 339 -22.85 -50.57 -24.72
C HIS A 339 -21.66 -49.62 -24.83
N GLU A 340 -21.76 -48.59 -25.67
CA GLU A 340 -20.71 -47.60 -25.89
C GLU A 340 -20.55 -46.67 -24.68
N PHE A 341 -21.67 -46.29 -24.07
CA PHE A 341 -21.67 -45.54 -22.82
C PHE A 341 -21.02 -46.33 -21.67
N GLN A 342 -21.34 -47.62 -21.51
CA GLN A 342 -20.68 -48.46 -20.50
C GLN A 342 -19.18 -48.66 -20.79
N ALA A 343 -18.78 -48.77 -22.05
CA ALA A 343 -17.38 -48.89 -22.44
C ALA A 343 -16.56 -47.63 -22.04
N ILE A 344 -17.13 -46.44 -22.21
CA ILE A 344 -16.51 -45.17 -21.79
C ILE A 344 -16.34 -45.14 -20.27
N LEU A 345 -17.40 -45.48 -19.53
CA LEU A 345 -17.37 -45.49 -18.07
C LEU A 345 -16.33 -46.47 -17.51
N TYR A 346 -16.19 -47.64 -18.14
CA TYR A 346 -15.24 -48.67 -17.74
C TYR A 346 -13.80 -48.26 -18.01
N LYS A 347 -13.48 -47.82 -19.23
CA LYS A 347 -12.11 -47.40 -19.61
C LYS A 347 -11.56 -46.30 -18.72
N HIS A 348 -12.41 -45.34 -18.34
CA HIS A 348 -12.01 -44.18 -17.55
C HIS A 348 -12.30 -44.32 -16.05
N ASN A 349 -12.71 -45.50 -15.60
CA ASN A 349 -13.03 -45.80 -14.21
C ASN A 349 -13.95 -44.76 -13.55
N VAL A 350 -14.92 -44.26 -14.30
CA VAL A 350 -15.78 -43.14 -13.89
C VAL A 350 -16.68 -43.52 -12.71
N LYS A 351 -17.04 -44.80 -12.57
CA LYS A 351 -17.81 -45.30 -11.43
C LYS A 351 -16.97 -45.68 -10.22
N GLY A 352 -15.64 -45.54 -10.29
CA GLY A 352 -14.73 -46.08 -9.28
C GLY A 352 -14.75 -45.32 -7.95
N LYS A 353 -14.95 -44.00 -7.96
CA LYS A 353 -15.00 -43.14 -6.77
C LYS A 353 -15.89 -41.93 -7.02
N ARG A 354 -16.41 -41.32 -5.95
CA ARG A 354 -17.11 -40.03 -6.01
C ARG A 354 -16.13 -38.92 -6.41
N HIS A 355 -16.43 -38.21 -7.48
CA HIS A 355 -15.63 -37.11 -7.99
C HIS A 355 -16.46 -36.20 -8.90
N GLU A 356 -15.82 -35.20 -9.52
CA GLU A 356 -16.48 -34.15 -10.30
C GLU A 356 -17.36 -34.63 -11.47
N PHE A 357 -17.17 -35.85 -11.97
CA PHE A 357 -17.96 -36.42 -13.07
C PHE A 357 -19.05 -37.39 -12.63
N HIS A 358 -18.91 -37.99 -11.46
CA HIS A 358 -19.76 -39.09 -11.00
C HIS A 358 -19.92 -39.08 -9.49
N ASP A 359 -21.18 -39.19 -9.07
CA ASP A 359 -21.53 -39.47 -7.69
C ASP A 359 -22.54 -40.62 -7.61
N PHE A 360 -22.56 -41.29 -6.46
CA PHE A 360 -23.44 -42.41 -6.15
C PHE A 360 -23.94 -42.29 -4.72
N THR A 361 -25.24 -42.06 -4.60
CA THR A 361 -26.01 -42.21 -3.36
C THR A 361 -26.78 -43.53 -3.42
N ASP A 362 -27.90 -43.55 -4.15
CA ASP A 362 -28.73 -44.74 -4.40
C ASP A 362 -28.68 -45.19 -5.87
N ARG A 363 -28.51 -44.21 -6.79
CA ARG A 363 -28.39 -44.41 -8.24
C ARG A 363 -27.20 -43.61 -8.74
N HIS A 364 -26.54 -44.12 -9.79
CA HIS A 364 -25.45 -43.38 -10.42
C HIS A 364 -25.96 -42.08 -11.03
N ARG A 365 -25.29 -40.98 -10.69
CA ARG A 365 -25.55 -39.63 -11.18
C ARG A 365 -24.29 -39.04 -11.80
N TYR A 366 -24.47 -38.19 -12.80
CA TYR A 366 -23.41 -37.59 -13.59
C TYR A 366 -23.60 -36.07 -13.64
N SER A 367 -22.48 -35.34 -13.68
CA SER A 367 -22.48 -33.88 -13.77
C SER A 367 -22.56 -33.41 -15.22
N GLN A 368 -22.89 -32.14 -15.42
CA GLN A 368 -22.80 -31.50 -16.74
C GLN A 368 -21.37 -31.56 -17.31
N LYS A 369 -20.35 -31.48 -16.44
CA LYS A 369 -18.94 -31.58 -16.83
C LYS A 369 -18.60 -32.93 -17.45
N PHE A 370 -19.21 -34.02 -16.95
CA PHE A 370 -19.05 -35.33 -17.55
C PHE A 370 -19.60 -35.37 -18.99
N VAL A 371 -20.79 -34.82 -19.20
CA VAL A 371 -21.42 -34.76 -20.54
C VAL A 371 -20.54 -33.98 -21.51
N ASP A 372 -20.07 -32.81 -21.11
CA ASP A 372 -19.26 -31.95 -21.98
C ASP A 372 -17.87 -32.56 -22.25
N TRP A 373 -17.29 -33.24 -21.24
CA TRP A 373 -16.05 -33.99 -21.39
C TRP A 373 -16.20 -35.16 -22.38
N VAL A 374 -17.28 -35.94 -22.31
CA VAL A 374 -17.53 -37.02 -23.27
C VAL A 374 -17.72 -36.45 -24.69
N VAL A 375 -18.52 -35.40 -24.84
CA VAL A 375 -18.76 -34.73 -26.14
C VAL A 375 -17.44 -34.25 -26.76
N LEU A 376 -16.57 -33.63 -25.97
CA LEU A 376 -15.27 -33.14 -26.44
C LEU A 376 -14.36 -34.29 -26.91
N ASN A 377 -14.33 -35.40 -26.18
CA ASN A 377 -13.47 -36.53 -26.53
C ASN A 377 -14.02 -37.41 -27.66
N LEU A 378 -15.34 -37.38 -27.93
CA LEU A 378 -15.93 -38.06 -29.08
C LEU A 378 -15.47 -37.45 -30.42
N ASN A 379 -15.02 -36.19 -30.43
CA ASN A 379 -14.44 -35.56 -31.62
C ASN A 379 -13.02 -36.06 -31.95
N GLN A 380 -12.38 -36.81 -31.05
CA GLN A 380 -11.04 -37.35 -31.29
C GLN A 380 -11.12 -38.66 -32.09
N PRO A 381 -10.28 -38.85 -33.13
CA PRO A 381 -10.25 -40.09 -33.89
C PRO A 381 -9.85 -41.28 -33.01
N ASP A 382 -10.48 -42.44 -33.23
CA ASP A 382 -10.27 -43.72 -32.53
C ASP A 382 -10.52 -43.73 -31.01
N TRP A 383 -11.01 -42.65 -30.41
CA TRP A 383 -11.18 -42.58 -28.95
C TRP A 383 -12.23 -43.58 -28.44
N LEU A 384 -13.37 -43.65 -29.14
CA LEU A 384 -14.48 -44.55 -28.84
C LEU A 384 -14.11 -46.03 -29.11
N ASP A 385 -13.36 -46.30 -30.18
CA ASP A 385 -12.97 -47.66 -30.54
C ASP A 385 -11.96 -48.24 -29.54
N LYS A 386 -11.06 -47.41 -28.99
CA LYS A 386 -10.20 -47.80 -27.86
C LYS A 386 -11.02 -48.16 -26.62
N ALA A 387 -12.09 -47.42 -26.32
CA ALA A 387 -13.00 -47.75 -25.21
C ALA A 387 -13.73 -49.08 -25.44
N LYS A 388 -14.24 -49.31 -26.66
CA LYS A 388 -14.89 -50.57 -27.04
C LYS A 388 -13.96 -51.77 -26.95
N LYS A 389 -12.70 -51.66 -27.43
CA LYS A 389 -11.71 -52.74 -27.38
C LYS A 389 -11.41 -53.18 -25.94
N GLN A 390 -11.18 -52.21 -25.05
CA GLN A 390 -10.90 -52.48 -23.63
C GLN A 390 -12.11 -53.06 -22.88
N TYR A 391 -13.33 -52.69 -23.29
CA TYR A 391 -14.55 -53.24 -22.73
C TYR A 391 -14.86 -54.66 -23.22
N LYS A 392 -14.47 -55.01 -24.46
CA LYS A 392 -14.58 -56.37 -25.00
C LYS A 392 -13.57 -57.34 -24.37
N SER A 393 -12.45 -56.83 -23.84
CA SER A 393 -11.44 -57.62 -23.11
C SER A 393 -11.71 -57.70 -21.60
N ARG A 394 -12.88 -57.22 -21.15
CA ARG A 394 -13.40 -57.40 -19.80
C ARG A 394 -14.14 -58.73 -19.72
#